data_AF-A0A2K8YZH6-F1
#
_entry.id   AF-A0A2K8YZH6-F1
#
_cell.length_a   1.000
_cell.length_b   1.000
_cell.length_c   1.000
_cell.angle_alpha   90.00
_cell.angle_beta   90.00
_cell.angle_gamma   90.00
#
_symmetry.space_group_name_H-M   'P 1'
#
loop_
_entity.id
_entity.type
_entity.pdbx_description
1 polymer ?
#
loop_
_entity_poly.entity_id
_entity_poly.type
_entity_poly.pdbx_seq_one_letter_code
_entity_poly.pdbx_strand_id
1 'polypeptide(L)' 'MNDDMNNLLDFFIGLVLPETEFKITKQTSTSNLQKCVRLAMALAKDGNKPSVIRLRRIRDLLEKQSIEFVRPR' A
#
# COMPACT_ATOMS: atom_id res chain seq x y z
N MET A 1 -11.12 5.47 -14.54
CA MET A 1 -9.77 5.62 -13.92
C MET A 1 -9.83 6.00 -12.43
N ASN A 2 -10.91 6.62 -11.92
CA ASN A 2 -11.04 6.93 -10.49
C ASN A 2 -11.51 5.75 -9.63
N ASP A 3 -12.35 4.85 -10.18
CA ASP A 3 -12.88 3.71 -9.42
C ASP A 3 -11.80 2.75 -8.94
N ASP A 4 -10.79 2.50 -9.77
CA ASP A 4 -9.60 1.72 -9.40
C ASP A 4 -8.86 2.31 -8.20
N MET A 5 -8.72 3.63 -8.15
CA MET A 5 -8.01 4.30 -7.06
C MET A 5 -8.82 4.23 -5.77
N ASN A 6 -10.12 4.50 -5.83
CA ASN A 6 -11.01 4.42 -4.66
C ASN A 6 -11.04 3.00 -4.09
N ASN A 7 -11.15 1.98 -4.94
CA ASN A 7 -11.07 0.58 -4.53
C ASN A 7 -9.73 0.22 -3.86
N LEU A 8 -8.62 0.78 -4.36
CA LEU A 8 -7.30 0.62 -3.75
C LEU A 8 -7.20 1.30 -2.39
N LEU A 9 -7.76 2.51 -2.27
CA LEU A 9 -7.77 3.23 -1.00
C LEU A 9 -8.61 2.49 0.04
N ASP A 10 -9.81 2.01 -0.33
CA ASP A 10 -10.69 1.25 0.56
C ASP A 10 -10.05 -0.07 1.01
N PHE A 11 -9.34 -0.76 0.11
CA PHE A 11 -8.58 -1.95 0.46
C PHE A 11 -7.59 -1.68 1.60
N PHE A 12 -6.84 -0.57 1.52
CA PHE A 12 -5.85 -0.20 2.53
C PHE A 12 -6.42 0.49 3.77
N ILE A 13 -7.59 1.12 3.69
CA ILE A 13 -8.21 1.83 4.83
C ILE A 13 -8.61 0.86 5.95
N GLY A 14 -9.03 -0.35 5.59
CA GLY A 14 -9.42 -1.41 6.53
C GLY A 14 -8.31 -2.40 6.88
N LEU A 15 -7.08 -2.17 6.42
CA LEU A 15 -5.95 -3.05 6.70
C LEU A 15 -5.11 -2.51 7.85
N VAL A 16 -4.96 -3.30 8.91
CA VAL A 16 -3.92 -3.06 9.90
C VAL A 16 -2.62 -3.62 9.34
N LEU A 17 -1.86 -2.74 8.68
CA LEU A 17 -0.55 -3.09 8.16
C LEU A 17 0.46 -3.10 9.31
N PRO A 18 1.25 -4.17 9.48
CA PRO A 18 2.27 -4.23 10.50
C PRO A 18 3.37 -3.20 10.22
N GLU A 19 4.00 -2.71 11.29
CA GLU A 19 5.17 -1.83 11.25
C GLU A 19 6.46 -2.59 10.87
N THR A 20 6.35 -3.52 9.92
CA THR A 20 7.47 -4.34 9.46
C THR A 20 8.29 -3.64 8.40
N GLU A 21 9.58 -3.96 8.36
CA GLU A 21 10.44 -3.55 7.27
C GLU A 21 9.94 -4.14 5.95
N PHE A 22 9.60 -3.27 5.00
CA PHE A 22 9.09 -3.70 3.70
C PHE A 22 9.92 -3.12 2.57
N LYS A 23 10.46 -4.03 1.75
CA LYS A 23 11.24 -3.67 0.56
C LYS A 23 10.35 -3.79 -0.67
N ILE A 24 9.94 -2.64 -1.22
CA ILE A 24 9.16 -2.59 -2.47
C ILE A 24 10.03 -2.99 -3.67
N THR A 25 11.32 -2.60 -3.67
CA THR A 25 12.30 -3.02 -4.68
C THR A 25 13.64 -3.34 -4.02
N LYS A 26 14.51 -4.07 -4.72
CA LYS A 26 15.88 -4.39 -4.25
C LYS A 26 16.73 -3.16 -3.90
N GLN A 27 16.37 -1.98 -4.42
CA GLN A 27 17.10 -0.73 -4.25
C GLN A 27 16.42 0.25 -3.29
N THR A 28 15.21 -0.05 -2.80
CA THR A 28 14.51 0.86 -1.87
C THR A 28 14.95 0.55 -0.45
N SER A 29 15.33 1.59 0.31
CA SER A 29 15.63 1.50 1.75
C SER A 29 14.49 0.80 2.49
N THR A 30 14.82 -0.01 3.51
CA THR A 30 13.80 -0.61 4.39
C THR A 30 12.97 0.50 4.99
N SER A 31 11.72 0.57 4.57
CA SER A 31 10.76 1.54 5.05
C SER A 31 9.60 0.75 5.62
N ASN A 32 9.06 1.24 6.72
CA ASN A 32 7.90 0.65 7.37
C ASN A 32 6.73 0.61 6.38
N LEU A 33 6.17 -0.59 6.16
CA LEU A 33 5.07 -0.83 5.22
C LEU A 33 3.89 0.11 5.46
N GLN A 34 3.47 0.24 6.72
CA GLN A 34 2.37 1.09 7.14
C GLN A 34 2.63 2.56 6.77
N LYS A 35 3.84 3.07 7.03
CA LYS A 35 4.21 4.44 6.65
C LYS A 35 4.23 4.63 5.14
N CYS A 36 4.78 3.67 4.38
CA CYS A 36 4.78 3.71 2.93
C CYS A 36 3.37 3.75 2.34
N VAL A 37 2.46 2.91 2.86
CA VAL A 37 1.07 2.89 2.40
C VAL A 37 0.36 4.18 2.78
N ARG A 38 0.49 4.66 4.02
CA ARG A 38 -0.15 5.93 4.43
C ARG A 38 0.29 7.12 3.57
N LEU A 39 1.59 7.24 3.30
CA LEU A 39 2.12 8.28 2.43
C LEU A 39 1.62 8.13 0.99
N ALA A 40 1.64 6.91 0.45
CA ALA A 40 1.18 6.66 -0.91
C ALA A 40 -0.34 6.90 -1.06
N MET A 41 -1.14 6.59 -0.05
CA MET A 41 -2.58 6.91 -0.02
C MET A 41 -2.82 8.42 -0.01
N ALA A 42 -2.09 9.18 0.83
CA ALA A 42 -2.22 10.63 0.90
C ALA A 42 -1.87 11.29 -0.45
N LEU A 43 -0.75 10.88 -1.05
CA LEU A 43 -0.33 11.39 -2.36
C LEU A 43 -1.25 10.92 -3.50
N ALA A 44 -1.78 9.71 -3.44
CA ALA A 44 -2.77 9.23 -4.42
C ALA A 44 -4.04 10.07 -4.39
N LYS A 45 -4.54 10.45 -3.20
CA LYS A 45 -5.69 11.37 -3.04
C LYS A 45 -5.46 12.73 -3.69
N ASP A 46 -4.22 13.19 -3.72
CA ASP A 46 -3.80 14.44 -4.37
C ASP A 46 -3.63 14.30 -5.90
N GLY A 47 -3.94 13.14 -6.48
CA GLY A 47 -3.83 12.87 -7.92
C GLY A 47 -2.45 12.41 -8.37
N ASN A 48 -1.56 12.04 -7.45
CA ASN A 48 -0.21 11.57 -7.79
C ASN A 48 -0.23 10.15 -8.39
N LYS A 49 -0.15 10.06 -9.73
CA LYS A 49 -0.12 8.80 -10.49
C LYS A 49 0.99 7.83 -10.03
N PRO A 50 2.26 8.25 -9.82
CA PRO A 50 3.29 7.39 -9.25
C PRO A 50 2.89 6.71 -7.94
N SER A 51 2.22 7.42 -7.04
CA SER A 51 1.78 6.85 -5.75
C SER A 51 0.69 5.80 -5.92
N VAL A 52 -0.23 5.96 -6.88
CA VAL A 52 -1.22 4.94 -7.22
C VAL A 52 -0.56 3.67 -7.74
N ILE A 53 0.44 3.80 -8.62
CA ILE A 53 1.22 2.64 -9.12
C ILE A 53 1.96 1.95 -7.96
N ARG A 54 2.47 2.73 -7.00
CA ARG A 54 3.15 2.19 -5.81
C ARG A 54 2.18 1.40 -4.93
N LEU A 55 0.97 1.91 -4.69
CA LEU A 55 -0.06 1.20 -3.93
C LEU A 55 -0.46 -0.12 -4.62
N ARG A 56 -0.60 -0.14 -5.95
CA ARG A 56 -0.85 -1.36 -6.72
C ARG A 56 0.26 -2.39 -6.50
N ARG A 57 1.53 -1.99 -6.67
CA ARG A 57 2.67 -2.89 -6.44
C ARG A 57 2.74 -3.40 -5.02
N ILE A 58 2.43 -2.56 -4.03
CA ILE A 58 2.37 -2.98 -2.64
C ILE A 58 1.30 -4.06 -2.52
N ARG A 59 0.06 -3.82 -2.98
CA ARG A 59 -1.01 -4.82 -2.97
C ARG A 59 -0.58 -6.14 -3.61
N ASP A 60 -0.02 -6.11 -4.81
CA ASP A 60 0.43 -7.32 -5.51
C ASP A 60 1.50 -8.08 -4.70
N LEU A 61 2.43 -7.37 -4.06
CA LEU A 61 3.44 -7.97 -3.19
C LEU A 61 2.83 -8.56 -1.91
N LEU A 62 1.84 -7.89 -1.33
CA LEU A 62 1.13 -8.37 -0.15
C LEU A 62 0.33 -9.65 -0.47
N GLU A 63 -0.37 -9.68 -1.60
CA GLU A 63 -1.08 -10.87 -2.10
C GLU A 63 -0.11 -12.01 -2.42
N LYS A 64 1.06 -11.70 -3.01
CA LYS A 64 2.07 -12.71 -3.39
C LYS A 64 2.86 -13.28 -2.21
N GLN A 65 3.10 -12.49 -1.16
CA GLN A 65 3.85 -12.94 0.02
C GLN A 65 2.97 -13.70 1.04
N SER A 66 1.66 -13.84 0.81
CA SER A 66 0.70 -14.43 1.77
C SER A 66 0.90 -13.91 3.19
N ILE A 67 1.24 -12.63 3.34
CA ILE A 67 1.32 -12.02 4.66
C ILE A 67 -0.12 -11.94 5.18
N GLU A 68 -0.42 -12.64 6.27
CA GLU A 68 -1.72 -12.53 6.92
C GLU A 68 -1.89 -11.11 7.48
N PHE A 69 -2.74 -10.31 6.84
CA PHE A 69 -3.16 -9.03 7.39
C PHE A 69 -4.47 -9.22 8.15
N VAL A 70 -4.48 -8.81 9.41
CA VAL A 70 -5.69 -8.77 10.22
C VAL A 70 -6.52 -7.59 9.72
N ARG A 71 -7.72 -7.86 9.19
CA ARG A 71 -8.75 -6.83 9.04
C ARG A 71 -9.49 -6.74 10.37
N PRO A 72 -9.40 -5.63 11.12
CA PRO A 72 -10.26 -5.43 12.27
C PRO A 72 -11.70 -5.46 11.75
N ARG A 73 -12.46 -6.41 12.27
CA ARG A 73 -13.86 -6.66 11.91
C ARG A 73 -14.76 -5.62 12.55
#